data_AF-A0A4Q2D0H0-F1
#
_entry.id   AF-A0A4Q2D0H0-F1
#
_cell.length_a   1.000
_cell.length_b   1.000
_cell.length_c   1.000
_cell.angle_alpha   90.00
_cell.angle_beta   90.00
_cell.angle_gamma   90.00
#
_symmetry.space_group_name_H-M   'P 1'
#
loop_
_entity.id
_entity.type
_entity.pdbx_description
1 polymer ?
#
loop_
_entity_poly.entity_id
_entity_poly.type
_entity_poly.pdbx_seq_one_letter_code
_entity_poly.pdbx_strand_id
1 'polypeptide(L)'
;MPSPTIPTKRSRTASSTPSLIQLDKKTKRAGVVEVLTEALEQSGQEILKYLPYLCQVFSRNQEQMAILQRWYRFLTLPLDQQLSYTRDEAKELLERPNINPASHEVHIILMKPEFGKYEDLYHLVHEAHKPSPSFFSRRTIWPIEQQRNPILCLRPSTHTGLPLGVMYEGFRTFQLDAANSTPNPPARQAAALLCRIMGQPYASEALRSIAIDEALKCLIRQAWNTEYTVMADNPSESFARIDRALLNGSIPVLFREDKNESTSTESDVYMQVCWDYSFYIRKLIRYRGEGKLELSREERAFLDAGAPMFLMCIQGPSMFIAGGFYDGKTIIVEPLIRPLWLLKDCGSGRERDVAAALSALWDGVQGLRGLYDSEGEIADPPKLSFNKPLDMCQVPGVPGAVIDNPIFLGTLTIKPKSPHPHKVDVIIKLVNGHYGVDVHRALAKVGLAPLLLGISSLEGVPHAYVIEYLCPSEWVMLSELENLLLLGHKQAIYNALESIIDVLQKGKYVHGDLRESNIMINQARLKQEGRVSIKLIDFDWSGTAGEVFYPVLLNPEITWPGIAGGPISLEDDLKLLKSWWDE
;
A
#
# COMPACT_ATOMS: atom_id res chain seq x y z
N MET A 1 -36.64 43.60 56.71
CA MET A 1 -38.09 43.68 56.45
C MET A 1 -38.29 44.39 55.11
N PRO A 2 -38.91 43.74 54.12
CA PRO A 2 -39.25 44.36 52.83
C PRO A 2 -40.74 44.78 52.81
N SER A 3 -41.07 45.74 51.95
CA SER A 3 -42.45 46.03 51.54
C SER A 3 -42.49 46.53 50.09
N PRO A 4 -43.62 46.32 49.39
CA PRO A 4 -43.61 45.60 48.11
C PRO A 4 -44.20 46.43 46.96
N THR A 5 -44.02 45.98 45.72
CA THR A 5 -45.01 46.21 44.65
C THR A 5 -44.94 45.08 43.63
N ILE A 6 -46.11 44.44 43.43
CA ILE A 6 -46.39 43.35 42.48
C ILE A 6 -47.09 43.96 41.23
N PRO A 7 -47.47 43.21 40.18
CA PRO A 7 -46.82 43.22 38.87
C PRO A 7 -47.76 43.67 37.72
N THR A 8 -47.23 43.95 36.54
CA THR A 8 -48.04 43.98 35.30
C THR A 8 -47.57 42.94 34.30
N LYS A 9 -48.38 41.89 34.18
CA LYS A 9 -48.33 40.86 33.13
C LYS A 9 -48.56 41.48 31.75
N ARG A 10 -47.71 41.17 30.79
CA ARG A 10 -48.16 40.90 29.41
C ARG A 10 -47.50 39.61 28.90
N SER A 11 -48.38 38.64 28.69
CA SER A 11 -48.17 37.34 28.07
C SER A 11 -47.55 37.48 26.68
N ARG A 12 -46.47 36.73 26.41
CA ARG A 12 -46.14 36.24 25.07
C ARG A 12 -45.91 34.74 25.16
N THR A 13 -46.64 34.05 24.31
CA THR A 13 -46.78 32.62 24.10
C THR A 13 -45.44 31.94 23.82
N ALA A 14 -45.22 30.81 24.50
CA ALA A 14 -44.09 29.91 24.30
C ALA A 14 -44.21 29.17 22.96
N SER A 15 -43.18 29.27 22.12
CA SER A 15 -42.84 28.24 21.13
C SER A 15 -41.56 27.55 21.64
N SER A 16 -41.71 26.32 22.10
CA SER A 16 -40.63 25.49 22.64
C SER A 16 -39.77 24.94 21.50
N THR A 17 -38.59 25.53 21.29
CA THR A 17 -37.47 24.87 20.61
C THR A 17 -36.46 24.50 21.71
N PRO A 18 -36.13 23.22 21.95
CA PRO A 18 -35.16 22.87 22.98
C PRO A 18 -33.76 23.38 22.58
N SER A 19 -33.20 24.16 23.50
CA SER A 19 -31.85 24.71 23.47
C SER A 19 -30.78 23.62 23.36
N LEU A 20 -29.83 23.83 22.45
CA LEU A 20 -28.55 23.13 22.35
C LEU A 20 -27.85 23.03 23.72
N ILE A 21 -27.71 21.80 24.22
CA ILE A 21 -26.97 21.51 25.45
C ILE A 21 -25.50 21.25 25.09
N GLN A 22 -24.62 22.10 25.63
CA GLN A 22 -23.16 21.92 25.69
C GLN A 22 -22.78 20.61 26.38
N LEU A 23 -22.08 19.69 25.70
CA LEU A 23 -21.70 18.39 26.27
C LEU A 23 -20.37 17.84 25.72
N ASP A 24 -19.69 17.10 26.59
CA ASP A 24 -18.35 16.49 26.52
C ASP A 24 -18.12 15.55 25.31
N LYS A 25 -16.91 15.58 24.71
CA LYS A 25 -16.69 15.39 23.27
C LYS A 25 -16.33 13.99 22.74
N LYS A 26 -15.89 13.02 23.56
CA LYS A 26 -15.45 11.70 23.02
C LYS A 26 -16.39 10.53 23.35
N THR A 27 -16.99 10.50 24.54
CA THR A 27 -17.86 9.41 25.00
C THR A 27 -19.29 9.48 24.44
N LYS A 28 -19.72 10.63 23.92
CA LYS A 28 -21.09 10.82 23.39
C LYS A 28 -21.24 10.59 21.89
N ARG A 29 -20.18 10.52 21.09
CA ARG A 29 -20.34 10.38 19.63
C ARG A 29 -20.81 9.00 19.20
N ALA A 30 -20.38 7.93 19.88
CA ALA A 30 -20.94 6.58 19.65
C ALA A 30 -22.45 6.57 19.92
N GLY A 31 -22.89 7.13 21.07
CA GLY A 31 -24.30 7.27 21.39
C GLY A 31 -25.07 8.23 20.47
N VAL A 32 -24.44 9.27 19.91
CA VAL A 32 -25.07 10.16 18.92
C VAL A 32 -25.23 9.46 17.57
N VAL A 33 -24.26 8.67 17.14
CA VAL A 33 -24.35 7.88 15.91
C VAL A 33 -25.41 6.79 16.04
N GLU A 34 -25.43 6.06 17.16
CA GLU A 34 -26.50 5.09 17.47
C GLU A 34 -27.88 5.74 17.47
N VAL A 35 -28.05 6.89 18.13
CA VAL A 35 -29.32 7.63 18.14
C VAL A 35 -29.73 8.14 16.76
N LEU A 36 -28.78 8.60 15.93
CA LEU A 36 -29.07 9.04 14.57
C LEU A 36 -29.42 7.85 13.65
N THR A 37 -28.72 6.73 13.81
CA THR A 37 -28.99 5.47 13.10
C THR A 37 -30.37 4.93 13.46
N GLU A 38 -30.71 4.83 14.75
CA GLU A 38 -32.04 4.41 15.20
C GLU A 38 -33.14 5.34 14.66
N ALA A 39 -32.90 6.66 14.68
CA ALA A 39 -33.84 7.62 14.13
C ALA A 39 -34.03 7.48 12.61
N LEU A 40 -32.95 7.18 11.88
CA LEU A 40 -32.99 6.94 10.42
C LEU A 40 -33.77 5.65 10.10
N GLU A 41 -33.49 4.56 10.80
CA GLU A 41 -34.19 3.29 10.64
C GLU A 41 -35.69 3.44 10.94
N GLN A 42 -36.04 4.13 12.04
CA GLN A 42 -37.43 4.44 12.37
C GLN A 42 -38.09 5.26 11.27
N SER A 43 -37.42 6.30 10.75
CA SER A 43 -37.97 7.12 9.67
C SER A 43 -38.18 6.31 8.38
N GLY A 44 -37.29 5.37 8.07
CA GLY A 44 -37.45 4.45 6.94
C GLY A 44 -38.64 3.51 7.12
N GLN A 45 -38.85 2.98 8.33
CA GLN A 45 -40.02 2.16 8.66
C GLN A 45 -41.33 2.94 8.56
N GLU A 46 -41.36 4.20 9.00
CA GLU A 46 -42.56 5.06 8.82
C GLU A 46 -42.88 5.27 7.34
N ILE A 47 -41.88 5.48 6.48
CA ILE A 47 -42.08 5.56 5.02
C ILE A 47 -42.68 4.25 4.48
N LEU A 48 -42.14 3.10 4.89
CA LEU A 48 -42.60 1.78 4.44
C LEU A 48 -44.06 1.49 4.82
N LYS A 49 -44.60 2.06 5.90
CA LYS A 49 -46.03 1.88 6.27
C LYS A 49 -46.99 2.42 5.22
N TYR A 50 -46.59 3.42 4.44
CA TYR A 50 -47.41 3.99 3.37
C TYR A 50 -47.34 3.19 2.06
N LEU A 51 -46.36 2.29 1.92
CA LEU A 51 -46.10 1.56 0.69
C LEU A 51 -47.30 0.73 0.19
N PRO A 52 -48.04 -0.05 1.02
CA PRO A 52 -49.19 -0.81 0.55
C PRO A 52 -50.30 0.06 -0.05
N TYR A 53 -50.52 1.23 0.54
CA TYR A 53 -51.52 2.19 0.06
C TYR A 53 -51.09 2.80 -1.27
N LEU A 54 -49.83 3.25 -1.39
CA LEU A 54 -49.31 3.80 -2.64
C LEU A 54 -49.30 2.77 -3.78
N CYS A 55 -49.00 1.51 -3.47
CA CYS A 55 -49.10 0.41 -4.44
C CYS A 55 -50.54 0.22 -4.95
N GLN A 56 -51.55 0.42 -4.11
CA GLN A 56 -52.96 0.37 -4.53
C GLN A 56 -53.31 1.54 -5.45
N VAL A 57 -52.89 2.75 -5.08
CA VAL A 57 -53.12 4.01 -5.82
C VAL A 57 -52.45 3.98 -7.19
N PHE A 58 -51.20 3.53 -7.25
CA PHE A 58 -50.40 3.46 -8.48
C PHE A 58 -50.46 2.11 -9.20
N SER A 59 -51.38 1.22 -8.81
CA SER A 59 -51.51 -0.13 -9.38
C SER A 59 -51.64 -0.15 -10.91
N ARG A 60 -52.12 0.95 -11.52
CA ARG A 60 -52.28 1.10 -12.98
C ARG A 60 -51.20 1.96 -13.65
N ASN A 61 -50.22 2.47 -12.89
CA ASN A 61 -49.14 3.30 -13.40
C ASN A 61 -47.79 2.59 -13.21
N GLN A 62 -47.28 2.00 -14.30
CA GLN A 62 -46.05 1.19 -14.27
C GLN A 62 -44.81 1.99 -13.86
N GLU A 63 -44.70 3.26 -14.26
CA GLU A 63 -43.57 4.12 -13.91
C GLU A 63 -43.55 4.41 -12.41
N GLN A 64 -44.72 4.76 -11.84
CA GLN A 64 -44.84 5.02 -10.40
C GLN A 64 -44.65 3.74 -9.57
N MET A 65 -45.08 2.59 -10.08
CA MET A 65 -44.83 1.31 -9.44
C MET A 65 -43.34 0.94 -9.42
N ALA A 66 -42.58 1.28 -10.48
CA ALA A 66 -41.14 1.09 -10.52
C ALA A 66 -40.41 1.96 -9.47
N ILE A 67 -40.87 3.20 -9.26
CA ILE A 67 -40.36 4.08 -8.20
C ILE A 67 -40.57 3.44 -6.82
N LEU A 68 -41.78 2.97 -6.51
CA LEU A 68 -42.10 2.32 -5.24
C LEU A 68 -41.28 1.03 -5.01
N GLN A 69 -40.99 0.27 -6.06
CA GLN A 69 -40.11 -0.90 -5.96
C GLN A 69 -38.66 -0.52 -5.64
N ARG A 70 -38.14 0.58 -6.21
CA ARG A 70 -36.81 1.11 -5.85
C ARG A 70 -36.76 1.53 -4.39
N TRP A 71 -37.79 2.23 -3.90
CA TRP A 71 -37.91 2.62 -2.49
C TRP A 71 -37.87 1.42 -1.56
N TYR A 72 -38.73 0.44 -1.82
CA TYR A 72 -38.80 -0.77 -1.00
C TYR A 72 -37.45 -1.48 -0.95
N ARG A 73 -36.80 -1.67 -2.11
CA ARG A 73 -35.49 -2.30 -2.18
C ARG A 73 -34.46 -1.52 -1.36
N PHE A 74 -34.37 -0.20 -1.56
CA PHE A 74 -33.39 0.64 -0.87
C PHE A 74 -33.62 0.68 0.65
N LEU A 75 -34.84 0.96 1.10
CA LEU A 75 -35.17 1.13 2.53
C LEU A 75 -35.12 -0.19 3.32
N THR A 76 -35.08 -1.35 2.65
CA THR A 76 -34.95 -2.67 3.28
C THR A 76 -33.53 -3.23 3.25
N LEU A 77 -32.56 -2.54 2.62
CA LEU A 77 -31.15 -2.91 2.69
C LEU A 77 -30.62 -2.75 4.12
N PRO A 78 -29.64 -3.58 4.53
CA PRO A 78 -28.80 -3.30 5.70
C PRO A 78 -28.17 -1.90 5.61
N LEU A 79 -28.01 -1.21 6.75
CA LEU A 79 -27.52 0.17 6.79
C LEU A 79 -26.13 0.33 6.13
N ASP A 80 -25.22 -0.61 6.33
CA ASP A 80 -23.90 -0.62 5.69
C ASP A 80 -23.99 -0.66 4.15
N GLN A 81 -25.01 -1.31 3.61
CA GLN A 81 -25.28 -1.33 2.17
C GLN A 81 -26.02 -0.05 1.72
N GLN A 82 -26.95 0.47 2.51
CA GLN A 82 -27.59 1.77 2.21
C GLN A 82 -26.55 2.89 2.14
N LEU A 83 -25.56 2.89 3.02
CA LEU A 83 -24.49 3.89 3.10
C LEU A 83 -23.39 3.74 2.04
N SER A 84 -23.45 2.70 1.21
CA SER A 84 -22.58 2.56 0.03
C SER A 84 -23.00 3.45 -1.14
N TYR A 85 -24.22 3.97 -1.12
CA TYR A 85 -24.73 4.94 -2.09
C TYR A 85 -24.38 6.35 -1.65
N THR A 86 -23.94 7.18 -2.59
CA THR A 86 -23.75 8.62 -2.36
C THR A 86 -25.09 9.29 -2.02
N ARG A 87 -25.03 10.49 -1.42
CA ARG A 87 -26.22 11.31 -1.15
C ARG A 87 -27.11 11.47 -2.38
N ASP A 88 -26.51 11.73 -3.54
CA ASP A 88 -27.26 12.01 -4.77
C ASP A 88 -27.89 10.73 -5.34
N GLU A 89 -27.17 9.60 -5.29
CA GLU A 89 -27.71 8.29 -5.68
C GLU A 89 -28.84 7.83 -4.75
N ALA A 90 -28.69 8.01 -3.43
CA ALA A 90 -29.74 7.69 -2.47
C ALA A 90 -30.99 8.56 -2.70
N LYS A 91 -30.80 9.84 -3.04
CA LYS A 91 -31.87 10.76 -3.39
C LYS A 91 -32.59 10.38 -4.69
N GLU A 92 -31.84 9.91 -5.68
CA GLU A 92 -32.40 9.39 -6.94
C GLU A 92 -33.17 8.08 -6.72
N LEU A 93 -32.65 7.19 -5.87
CA LEU A 93 -33.34 5.95 -5.49
C LEU A 93 -34.63 6.24 -4.70
N LEU A 94 -34.67 7.34 -3.96
CA LEU A 94 -35.82 7.84 -3.21
C LEU A 94 -36.60 8.94 -3.96
N GLU A 95 -36.50 8.97 -5.28
CA GLU A 95 -37.20 9.92 -6.13
C GLU A 95 -38.70 9.93 -5.83
N ARG A 96 -39.29 11.12 -5.71
CA ARG A 96 -40.69 11.28 -5.33
C ARG A 96 -41.60 10.86 -6.49
N PRO A 97 -42.58 9.96 -6.28
CA PRO A 97 -43.59 9.65 -7.27
C PRO A 97 -44.28 10.94 -7.73
N ASN A 98 -44.61 11.01 -9.02
CA ASN A 98 -45.27 12.17 -9.62
C ASN A 98 -46.77 12.04 -9.40
N ILE A 99 -47.31 12.92 -8.56
CA ILE A 99 -48.68 12.84 -8.08
C ILE A 99 -49.42 14.10 -8.51
N ASN A 100 -50.56 13.91 -9.17
CA ASN A 100 -51.43 15.02 -9.54
C ASN A 100 -51.86 15.80 -8.27
N PRO A 101 -51.62 17.11 -8.17
CA PRO A 101 -51.99 17.92 -7.01
C PRO A 101 -53.49 17.90 -6.67
N ALA A 102 -54.35 17.49 -7.60
CA ALA A 102 -55.79 17.41 -7.39
C ALA A 102 -56.23 16.21 -6.52
N SER A 103 -55.47 15.12 -6.47
CA SER A 103 -55.76 13.96 -5.61
C SER A 103 -55.24 14.24 -4.19
N HIS A 104 -56.08 14.87 -3.36
CA HIS A 104 -55.83 15.11 -1.93
C HIS A 104 -55.89 13.82 -1.11
N GLU A 105 -55.05 12.84 -1.44
CA GLU A 105 -54.95 11.63 -0.62
C GLU A 105 -54.13 11.95 0.63
N VAL A 106 -54.80 11.89 1.78
CA VAL A 106 -54.28 12.24 3.11
C VAL A 106 -52.93 11.55 3.39
N HIS A 107 -52.75 10.32 2.94
CA HIS A 107 -51.51 9.56 3.12
C HIS A 107 -50.29 10.20 2.43
N ILE A 108 -50.48 10.85 1.28
CA ILE A 108 -49.40 11.52 0.54
C ILE A 108 -48.97 12.80 1.25
N ILE A 109 -49.93 13.54 1.81
CA ILE A 109 -49.67 14.76 2.58
C ILE A 109 -48.91 14.41 3.87
N LEU A 110 -49.29 13.32 4.53
CA LEU A 110 -48.65 12.84 5.76
C LEU A 110 -47.25 12.24 5.54
N MET A 111 -46.98 11.69 4.35
CA MET A 111 -45.70 11.07 4.03
C MET A 111 -44.61 12.09 3.64
N LYS A 112 -44.96 13.23 3.03
CA LYS A 112 -44.00 14.25 2.56
C LYS A 112 -43.01 14.74 3.65
N PRO A 113 -43.44 15.02 4.89
CA PRO A 113 -42.53 15.39 5.98
C PRO A 113 -41.56 14.26 6.37
N GLU A 114 -42.00 13.00 6.36
CA GLU A 114 -41.15 11.86 6.71
C GLU A 114 -40.05 11.62 5.67
N PHE A 115 -40.29 11.90 4.39
CA PHE A 115 -39.22 11.87 3.37
C PHE A 115 -38.15 12.96 3.59
N GLY A 116 -38.58 14.18 3.91
CA GLY A 116 -37.63 15.25 4.21
C GLY A 116 -36.79 14.92 5.44
N LYS A 117 -37.43 14.40 6.49
CA LYS A 117 -36.76 13.92 7.70
C LYS A 117 -35.81 12.77 7.43
N TYR A 118 -36.19 11.78 6.61
CA TYR A 118 -35.31 10.69 6.22
C TYR A 118 -34.12 11.20 5.40
N GLU A 119 -34.30 12.12 4.45
CA GLU A 119 -33.20 12.70 3.66
C GLU A 119 -32.19 13.45 4.56
N ASP A 120 -32.69 14.24 5.52
CA ASP A 120 -31.86 14.97 6.49
C ASP A 120 -31.11 14.01 7.45
N LEU A 121 -31.81 12.99 7.97
CA LEU A 121 -31.19 11.96 8.82
C LEU A 121 -30.20 11.11 8.05
N TYR A 122 -30.52 10.73 6.80
CA TYR A 122 -29.64 9.96 5.95
C TYR A 122 -28.37 10.75 5.67
N HIS A 123 -28.48 12.05 5.41
CA HIS A 123 -27.31 12.92 5.28
C HIS A 123 -26.48 12.97 6.56
N LEU A 124 -27.10 13.12 7.73
CA LEU A 124 -26.38 13.19 9.00
C LEU A 124 -25.71 11.87 9.35
N VAL A 125 -26.37 10.75 9.09
CA VAL A 125 -25.86 9.39 9.31
C VAL A 125 -24.77 9.07 8.29
N HIS A 126 -24.97 9.38 7.01
CA HIS A 126 -23.98 9.19 5.94
C HIS A 126 -22.73 10.03 6.19
N GLU A 127 -22.87 11.30 6.59
CA GLU A 127 -21.73 12.13 7.03
C GLU A 127 -21.02 11.54 8.25
N ALA A 128 -21.78 11.01 9.21
CA ALA A 128 -21.22 10.37 10.40
C ALA A 128 -20.59 8.99 10.13
N HIS A 129 -20.96 8.32 9.04
CA HIS A 129 -20.50 7.00 8.61
C HIS A 129 -19.57 7.02 7.39
N LYS A 130 -19.12 8.21 6.95
CA LYS A 130 -18.08 8.31 5.93
C LYS A 130 -16.95 7.33 6.24
N PRO A 131 -16.58 6.46 5.28
CA PRO A 131 -15.78 5.30 5.61
C PRO A 131 -14.43 5.78 6.14
N SER A 132 -14.16 5.44 7.40
CA SER A 132 -12.90 5.71 8.05
C SER A 132 -11.83 4.74 7.51
N PRO A 133 -10.54 5.04 7.69
CA PRO A 133 -9.44 4.09 7.49
C PRO A 133 -9.71 2.72 8.14
N SER A 134 -10.33 2.71 9.33
CA SER A 134 -10.76 1.50 10.03
C SER A 134 -11.92 0.74 9.38
N PHE A 135 -12.73 1.37 8.52
CA PHE A 135 -13.71 0.71 7.66
C PHE A 135 -13.00 0.04 6.48
N PHE A 136 -12.10 0.78 5.83
CA PHE A 136 -11.31 0.28 4.69
C PHE A 136 -10.37 -0.87 5.04
N SER A 137 -10.03 -1.05 6.30
CA SER A 137 -9.19 -2.15 6.81
C SER A 137 -9.99 -3.38 7.24
N ARG A 138 -11.33 -3.35 7.22
CA ARG A 138 -12.14 -4.52 7.58
C ARG A 138 -11.88 -5.67 6.63
N ARG A 139 -11.85 -6.90 7.14
CA ARG A 139 -11.58 -8.12 6.36
C ARG A 139 -12.45 -8.26 5.11
N THR A 140 -13.70 -7.81 5.17
CA THR A 140 -14.66 -7.88 4.06
C THR A 140 -14.51 -6.74 3.05
N ILE A 141 -13.80 -5.66 3.40
CA ILE A 141 -13.72 -4.42 2.62
C ILE A 141 -12.36 -4.26 1.95
N TRP A 142 -11.26 -4.44 2.71
CA TRP A 142 -9.93 -4.17 2.19
C TRP A 142 -9.58 -4.94 0.90
N PRO A 143 -10.03 -6.20 0.67
CA PRO A 143 -9.73 -6.88 -0.60
C PRO A 143 -10.40 -6.22 -1.81
N ILE A 144 -11.62 -5.70 -1.64
CA ILE A 144 -12.37 -5.00 -2.70
C ILE A 144 -11.69 -3.65 -2.98
N GLU A 145 -11.29 -2.96 -1.93
CA GLU A 145 -10.69 -1.64 -2.06
C GLU A 145 -9.25 -1.69 -2.58
N GLN A 146 -8.50 -2.75 -2.32
CA GLN A 146 -7.22 -2.99 -3.00
C GLN A 146 -7.36 -3.18 -4.51
N GLN A 147 -8.48 -3.71 -5.00
CA GLN A 147 -8.73 -3.80 -6.46
C GLN A 147 -9.03 -2.43 -7.08
N ARG A 148 -9.71 -1.55 -6.33
CA ARG A 148 -10.13 -0.21 -6.80
C ARG A 148 -9.02 0.83 -6.66
N ASN A 149 -8.28 0.76 -5.56
CA ASN A 149 -7.39 1.77 -5.03
C ASN A 149 -6.14 1.08 -4.44
N PRO A 150 -5.31 0.46 -5.28
CA PRO A 150 -4.21 -0.38 -4.82
C PRO A 150 -3.19 0.43 -4.00
N ILE A 151 -2.76 -0.17 -2.89
CA ILE A 151 -1.60 0.26 -2.12
C ILE A 151 -0.62 -0.90 -2.18
N LEU A 152 0.63 -0.65 -2.57
CA LEU A 152 1.65 -1.69 -2.58
C LEU A 152 2.09 -1.97 -1.14
N CYS A 153 1.30 -2.81 -0.46
CA CYS A 153 1.40 -3.09 0.97
C CYS A 153 1.64 -4.56 1.31
N LEU A 154 2.05 -5.37 0.33
CA LEU A 154 2.19 -6.84 0.43
C LEU A 154 0.86 -7.58 0.68
N ARG A 155 -0.28 -6.89 0.55
CA ARG A 155 -1.62 -7.45 0.77
C ARG A 155 -2.59 -7.06 -0.34
N PRO A 156 -2.96 -7.99 -1.25
CA PRO A 156 -2.44 -9.37 -1.36
C PRO A 156 -0.95 -9.39 -1.73
N SER A 157 -0.29 -10.55 -1.69
CA SER A 157 1.16 -10.69 -1.96
C SER A 157 1.61 -10.16 -3.33
N THR A 158 0.67 -10.02 -4.29
CA THR A 158 0.92 -9.40 -5.59
C THR A 158 1.07 -7.88 -5.53
N HIS A 159 0.66 -7.22 -4.43
CA HIS A 159 0.79 -5.78 -4.23
C HIS A 159 2.12 -5.45 -3.57
N THR A 160 3.21 -5.78 -4.26
CA THR A 160 4.58 -5.59 -3.78
C THR A 160 5.23 -4.42 -4.51
N GLY A 161 5.87 -3.53 -3.75
CA GLY A 161 6.65 -2.40 -4.27
C GLY A 161 8.14 -2.66 -4.20
N LEU A 162 8.94 -1.64 -4.55
CA LEU A 162 10.36 -1.65 -4.28
C LEU A 162 10.62 -1.66 -2.76
N PRO A 163 11.66 -2.37 -2.28
CA PRO A 163 12.04 -2.32 -0.88
C PRO A 163 12.26 -0.89 -0.42
N LEU A 164 11.62 -0.48 0.68
CA LEU A 164 11.61 0.92 1.10
C LEU A 164 13.02 1.49 1.36
N GLY A 165 13.97 0.66 1.80
CA GLY A 165 15.37 1.05 2.00
C GLY A 165 16.09 1.48 0.71
N VAL A 166 15.65 1.02 -0.46
CA VAL A 166 16.16 1.47 -1.77
C VAL A 166 15.65 2.87 -2.09
N MET A 167 14.43 3.19 -1.66
CA MET A 167 13.76 4.45 -1.98
C MET A 167 14.12 5.58 -1.00
N TYR A 168 14.40 5.23 0.26
CA TYR A 168 14.77 6.21 1.27
C TYR A 168 15.82 5.67 2.26
N GLU A 169 16.97 6.35 2.31
CA GLU A 169 18.13 5.98 3.14
C GLU A 169 17.80 5.91 4.64
N GLY A 170 16.85 6.73 5.13
CA GLY A 170 16.44 6.69 6.52
C GLY A 170 15.73 5.39 6.91
N PHE A 171 15.01 4.75 5.98
CA PHE A 171 14.41 3.43 6.23
C PHE A 171 15.47 2.34 6.28
N ARG A 172 16.45 2.37 5.37
CA ARG A 172 17.59 1.47 5.39
C ARG A 172 18.39 1.59 6.70
N THR A 173 18.74 2.80 7.08
CA THR A 173 19.49 3.08 8.32
C THR A 173 18.72 2.57 9.54
N PHE A 174 17.41 2.84 9.60
CA PHE A 174 16.53 2.30 10.64
C PHE A 174 16.61 0.77 10.75
N GLN A 175 16.53 0.05 9.63
CA GLN A 175 16.58 -1.43 9.62
C GLN A 175 17.92 -1.96 10.15
N LEU A 176 19.03 -1.34 9.75
CA LEU A 176 20.37 -1.72 10.22
C LEU A 176 20.55 -1.42 11.70
N ASP A 177 20.13 -0.24 12.16
CA ASP A 177 20.25 0.17 13.55
C ASP A 177 19.36 -0.66 14.47
N ALA A 178 18.14 -0.98 14.04
CA ALA A 178 17.24 -1.84 14.81
C ALA A 178 17.80 -3.26 14.99
N ALA A 179 18.65 -3.73 14.06
CA ALA A 179 19.28 -5.05 14.14
C ALA A 179 20.61 -5.05 14.92
N ASN A 180 21.41 -3.99 14.79
CA ASN A 180 22.83 -4.02 15.14
C ASN A 180 23.26 -2.97 16.17
N SER A 181 22.48 -1.90 16.38
CA SER A 181 22.92 -0.76 17.17
C SER A 181 22.59 -0.89 18.66
N THR A 182 23.42 -0.28 19.50
CA THR A 182 23.20 -0.26 20.95
C THR A 182 22.09 0.75 21.30
N PRO A 183 20.99 0.35 21.96
CA PRO A 183 19.88 1.26 22.21
C PRO A 183 20.24 2.40 23.16
N ASN A 184 19.77 3.60 22.86
CA ASN A 184 19.93 4.77 23.73
C ASN A 184 19.19 4.60 25.08
N PRO A 185 19.61 5.27 26.17
CA PRO A 185 19.00 5.08 27.49
C PRO A 185 17.50 5.36 27.56
N PRO A 186 16.96 6.42 26.92
CA PRO A 186 15.51 6.63 26.84
C PRO A 186 14.74 5.48 26.18
N ALA A 187 15.26 4.91 25.08
CA ALA A 187 14.63 3.79 24.40
C ALA A 187 14.60 2.53 25.27
N ARG A 188 15.67 2.26 26.04
CA ARG A 188 15.70 1.16 27.02
C ARG A 188 14.65 1.33 28.12
N GLN A 189 14.48 2.55 28.62
CA GLN A 189 13.47 2.85 29.62
C GLN A 189 12.05 2.66 29.05
N ALA A 190 11.79 3.17 27.85
CA ALA A 190 10.51 3.00 27.17
C ALA A 190 10.18 1.51 26.94
N ALA A 191 11.15 0.74 26.44
CA ALA A 191 11.00 -0.68 26.21
C ALA A 191 10.66 -1.46 27.49
N ALA A 192 11.37 -1.20 28.59
CA ALA A 192 11.09 -1.84 29.87
C ALA A 192 9.68 -1.50 30.40
N LEU A 193 9.22 -0.26 30.20
CA LEU A 193 7.87 0.15 30.58
C LEU A 193 6.82 -0.54 29.71
N LEU A 194 6.97 -0.53 28.38
CA LEU A 194 6.08 -1.20 27.45
C LEU A 194 5.97 -2.70 27.77
N CYS A 195 7.09 -3.40 27.92
CA CYS A 195 7.12 -4.83 28.25
C CYS A 195 6.43 -5.16 29.59
N ARG A 196 6.37 -4.19 30.52
CA ARG A 196 5.68 -4.33 31.81
C ARG A 196 4.17 -4.13 31.71
N ILE A 197 3.72 -3.16 30.92
CA ILE A 197 2.31 -2.72 30.91
C ILE A 197 1.47 -3.39 29.82
N MET A 198 2.08 -3.89 28.74
CA MET A 198 1.34 -4.39 27.58
C MET A 198 0.76 -5.79 27.76
N GLY A 199 1.13 -6.49 28.83
CA GLY A 199 0.47 -7.73 29.26
C GLY A 199 -0.81 -7.53 30.08
N GLN A 200 -1.24 -6.29 30.32
CA GLN A 200 -2.46 -6.01 31.10
C GLN A 200 -3.72 -6.10 30.23
N PRO A 201 -4.86 -6.58 30.79
CA PRO A 201 -6.12 -6.68 30.07
C PRO A 201 -6.87 -5.33 30.06
N TYR A 202 -6.54 -4.45 29.12
CA TYR A 202 -7.19 -3.14 29.00
C TYR A 202 -8.67 -3.26 28.60
N ALA A 203 -9.54 -2.51 29.28
CA ALA A 203 -10.97 -2.50 29.00
C ALA A 203 -11.36 -1.76 27.70
N SER A 204 -10.46 -0.92 27.16
CA SER A 204 -10.69 -0.20 25.90
C SER A 204 -9.39 0.16 25.19
N GLU A 205 -9.46 0.38 23.88
CA GLU A 205 -8.32 0.82 23.06
C GLU A 205 -7.77 2.16 23.56
N ALA A 206 -8.66 3.07 23.98
CA ALA A 206 -8.25 4.37 24.52
C ALA A 206 -7.39 4.23 25.79
N LEU A 207 -7.74 3.32 26.71
CA LEU A 207 -6.95 3.10 27.93
C LEU A 207 -5.59 2.46 27.61
N ARG A 208 -5.55 1.52 26.66
CA ARG A 208 -4.29 0.94 26.17
C ARG A 208 -3.40 2.01 25.53
N SER A 209 -3.98 2.84 24.67
CA SER A 209 -3.32 3.95 23.96
C SER A 209 -2.71 4.96 24.93
N ILE A 210 -3.41 5.32 26.01
CA ILE A 210 -2.88 6.17 27.09
C ILE A 210 -1.69 5.51 27.79
N ALA A 211 -1.77 4.21 28.08
CA ALA A 211 -0.68 3.50 28.75
C ALA A 211 0.58 3.43 27.86
N ILE A 212 0.42 3.24 26.55
CA ILE A 212 1.50 3.30 25.56
C ILE A 212 2.13 4.71 25.54
N ASP A 213 1.31 5.77 25.52
CA ASP A 213 1.80 7.15 25.55
C ASP A 213 2.67 7.40 26.78
N GLU A 214 2.21 7.00 27.97
CA GLU A 214 2.96 7.13 29.22
C GLU A 214 4.32 6.43 29.17
N ALA A 215 4.40 5.24 28.58
CA ALA A 215 5.66 4.51 28.44
C ALA A 215 6.63 5.20 27.47
N LEU A 216 6.12 5.76 26.38
CA LEU A 216 6.93 6.40 25.32
C LEU A 216 7.42 7.81 25.68
N LYS A 217 6.84 8.48 26.69
CA LYS A 217 7.22 9.86 27.10
C LYS A 217 8.71 10.07 27.37
N CYS A 218 9.40 9.04 27.87
CA CYS A 218 10.83 9.16 28.18
C CYS A 218 11.69 9.31 26.91
N LEU A 219 11.26 8.69 25.79
CA LEU A 219 11.90 8.75 24.48
C LEU A 219 11.37 9.92 23.66
N ILE A 220 10.05 10.01 23.51
CA ILE A 220 9.38 11.01 22.69
C ILE A 220 8.91 12.13 23.60
N ARG A 221 9.78 13.12 23.80
CA ARG A 221 9.53 14.27 24.68
C ARG A 221 8.54 15.28 24.11
N GLN A 222 8.28 15.20 22.82
CA GLN A 222 7.38 16.12 22.13
C GLN A 222 5.94 15.62 22.23
N ALA A 223 5.00 16.56 22.24
CA ALA A 223 3.60 16.20 22.26
C ALA A 223 3.25 15.44 20.97
N TRP A 224 2.68 14.26 21.13
CA TRP A 224 1.93 13.62 20.06
C TRP A 224 0.59 14.34 19.95
N ASN A 225 0.07 14.48 18.75
CA ASN A 225 -1.34 14.80 18.59
C ASN A 225 -2.15 13.62 19.09
N THR A 226 -2.99 13.84 20.10
CA THR A 226 -3.88 12.80 20.69
C THR A 226 -4.87 12.21 19.70
N GLU A 227 -5.06 12.89 18.56
CA GLU A 227 -5.84 12.45 17.41
C GLU A 227 -5.43 13.37 16.24
N TYR A 228 -5.14 12.81 15.06
CA TYR A 228 -4.81 13.60 13.86
C TYR A 228 -5.82 13.31 12.76
N THR A 229 -6.45 14.36 12.24
CA THR A 229 -7.49 14.24 11.23
C THR A 229 -7.00 14.74 9.88
N VAL A 230 -7.01 13.86 8.89
CA VAL A 230 -6.87 14.25 7.48
C VAL A 230 -8.24 14.72 7.01
N MET A 231 -8.45 16.04 7.07
CA MET A 231 -9.68 16.68 6.59
C MET A 231 -9.80 16.56 5.08
N ALA A 232 -10.99 16.23 4.59
CA ALA A 232 -11.35 16.33 3.18
C ALA A 232 -11.85 17.76 2.84
N ASP A 233 -11.66 18.20 1.60
CA ASP A 233 -12.03 19.56 1.17
C ASP A 233 -13.53 19.73 1.02
N ASN A 234 -14.21 18.65 0.63
CA ASN A 234 -15.66 18.63 0.54
C ASN A 234 -16.27 17.88 1.73
N PRO A 235 -17.37 18.40 2.28
CA PRO A 235 -18.19 17.67 3.23
C PRO A 235 -18.93 16.50 2.56
N SER A 236 -18.50 15.94 1.43
CA SER A 236 -18.99 14.67 0.87
C SER A 236 -17.91 13.58 0.78
N GLU A 237 -16.66 13.89 1.14
CA GLU A 237 -15.50 13.01 0.98
C GLU A 237 -15.04 12.36 2.31
N SER A 238 -14.40 11.19 2.21
CA SER A 238 -13.87 10.41 3.36
C SER A 238 -12.74 11.15 4.09
N PHE A 239 -12.71 11.03 5.42
CA PHE A 239 -11.65 11.60 6.28
C PHE A 239 -10.87 10.48 6.97
N ALA A 240 -9.57 10.70 7.21
CA ALA A 240 -8.79 9.81 8.07
C ALA A 240 -8.71 10.38 9.49
N ARG A 241 -8.86 9.52 10.49
CA ARG A 241 -8.70 9.88 11.90
C ARG A 241 -7.71 8.90 12.50
N ILE A 242 -6.52 9.40 12.72
CA ILE A 242 -5.36 8.65 13.17
C ILE A 242 -5.26 8.77 14.69
N ASP A 243 -4.99 7.65 15.36
CA ASP A 243 -4.91 7.61 16.83
C ASP A 243 -3.83 8.54 17.37
N ARG A 244 -2.60 8.48 16.84
CA ARG A 244 -1.57 9.47 17.14
C ARG A 244 -0.75 9.86 15.91
N ALA A 245 -0.40 11.13 15.84
CA ALA A 245 0.60 11.61 14.90
C ALA A 245 1.67 12.43 15.62
N LEU A 246 2.93 12.20 15.26
CA LEU A 246 4.04 13.07 15.62
C LEU A 246 4.32 13.99 14.42
N LEU A 247 4.32 15.30 14.66
CA LEU A 247 4.54 16.29 13.62
C LEU A 247 5.98 16.82 13.60
N ASN A 248 6.40 17.29 12.44
CA ASN A 248 7.47 18.25 12.22
C ASN A 248 6.86 19.50 11.56
N GLY A 249 6.72 20.59 12.31
CA GLY A 249 5.87 21.70 11.88
C GLY A 249 4.43 21.23 11.64
N SER A 250 3.93 21.39 10.41
CA SER A 250 2.61 20.90 9.97
C SER A 250 2.61 19.46 9.42
N ILE A 251 3.79 18.87 9.21
CA ILE A 251 3.94 17.61 8.47
C ILE A 251 4.00 16.43 9.45
N PRO A 252 3.14 15.42 9.32
CA PRO A 252 3.28 14.19 10.10
C PRO A 252 4.50 13.40 9.62
N VAL A 253 5.35 13.00 10.57
CA VAL A 253 6.55 12.17 10.32
C VAL A 253 6.44 10.77 10.90
N LEU A 254 5.47 10.56 11.81
CA LEU A 254 5.11 9.26 12.36
C LEU A 254 3.60 9.19 12.62
N PHE A 255 2.94 8.18 12.06
CA PHE A 255 1.60 7.77 12.47
C PHE A 255 1.66 6.55 13.39
N ARG A 256 0.74 6.48 14.35
CA ARG A 256 0.54 5.30 15.18
C ARG A 256 -0.94 4.95 15.24
N GLU A 257 -1.22 3.67 15.04
CA GLU A 257 -2.54 3.07 15.20
C GLU A 257 -2.49 1.98 16.29
N ASP A 258 -3.46 2.05 17.21
CA ASP A 258 -3.57 1.14 18.34
C ASP A 258 -4.83 0.27 18.20
N LYS A 259 -4.67 -1.05 18.30
CA LYS A 259 -5.76 -2.01 18.43
C LYS A 259 -5.64 -2.81 19.71
N ASN A 260 -6.79 -3.19 20.25
CA ASN A 260 -6.84 -4.17 21.33
C ASN A 260 -6.46 -5.57 20.82
N GLU A 261 -6.73 -6.62 21.60
CA GLU A 261 -6.40 -8.00 21.23
C GLU A 261 -7.01 -8.37 19.87
N SER A 262 -6.36 -9.27 19.14
CA SER A 262 -6.74 -9.65 17.77
C SER A 262 -8.16 -10.22 17.61
N THR A 263 -8.79 -10.63 18.70
CA THR A 263 -10.18 -11.12 18.74
C THR A 263 -11.23 -10.02 18.92
N SER A 264 -10.80 -8.79 19.23
CA SER A 264 -11.70 -7.72 19.66
C SER A 264 -12.09 -6.72 18.57
N THR A 265 -11.47 -6.81 17.38
CA THR A 265 -11.64 -5.80 16.32
C THR A 265 -11.82 -6.44 14.94
N GLU A 266 -12.79 -5.95 14.16
CA GLU A 266 -12.96 -6.35 12.74
C GLU A 266 -11.95 -5.66 11.80
N SER A 267 -11.30 -4.59 12.28
CA SER A 267 -10.29 -3.81 11.57
C SER A 267 -8.89 -4.40 11.77
N ASP A 268 -8.15 -4.49 10.68
CA ASP A 268 -6.74 -4.85 10.65
C ASP A 268 -5.85 -3.61 10.86
N VAL A 269 -5.01 -3.59 11.90
CA VAL A 269 -4.18 -2.42 12.25
C VAL A 269 -3.23 -2.01 11.13
N TYR A 270 -2.68 -2.99 10.40
CA TYR A 270 -1.73 -2.74 9.33
C TYR A 270 -2.43 -2.11 8.12
N MET A 271 -3.56 -2.69 7.71
CA MET A 271 -4.35 -2.12 6.62
C MET A 271 -4.88 -0.73 6.98
N GLN A 272 -5.26 -0.51 8.24
CA GLN A 272 -5.73 0.79 8.70
C GLN A 272 -4.64 1.86 8.54
N VAL A 273 -3.42 1.61 9.03
CA VAL A 273 -2.33 2.59 8.89
C VAL A 273 -1.89 2.81 7.44
N CYS A 274 -2.00 1.78 6.59
CA CYS A 274 -1.77 1.92 5.14
C CYS A 274 -2.75 2.95 4.53
N TRP A 275 -4.03 2.86 4.92
CA TRP A 275 -5.05 3.80 4.47
C TRP A 275 -4.86 5.19 5.06
N ASP A 276 -4.47 5.30 6.33
CA ASP A 276 -4.14 6.58 6.97
C ASP A 276 -3.06 7.34 6.20
N TYR A 277 -1.96 6.65 5.88
CA TYR A 277 -0.91 7.19 5.03
C TYR A 277 -1.44 7.55 3.64
N SER A 278 -2.19 6.65 3.01
CA SER A 278 -2.77 6.85 1.68
C SER A 278 -3.67 8.09 1.58
N PHE A 279 -4.56 8.30 2.56
CA PHE A 279 -5.42 9.48 2.62
C PHE A 279 -4.61 10.77 2.74
N TYR A 280 -3.57 10.77 3.58
CA TYR A 280 -2.71 11.95 3.73
C TYR A 280 -1.98 12.27 2.41
N ILE A 281 -1.40 11.29 1.74
CA ILE A 281 -0.70 11.49 0.47
C ILE A 281 -1.64 11.94 -0.64
N ARG A 282 -2.81 11.30 -0.78
CA ARG A 282 -3.81 11.68 -1.79
C ARG A 282 -4.31 13.11 -1.61
N LYS A 283 -4.46 13.56 -0.36
CA LYS A 283 -4.77 14.97 -0.06
C LYS A 283 -3.68 15.90 -0.60
N LEU A 284 -2.40 15.61 -0.33
CA LEU A 284 -1.29 16.44 -0.82
C LEU A 284 -1.21 16.47 -2.35
N ILE A 285 -1.38 15.32 -3.01
CA ILE A 285 -1.39 15.21 -4.48
C ILE A 285 -2.51 16.07 -5.08
N ARG A 286 -3.71 16.00 -4.50
CA ARG A 286 -4.86 16.81 -4.96
C ARG A 286 -4.57 18.30 -4.86
N TYR A 287 -4.01 18.75 -3.73
CA TYR A 287 -3.70 20.17 -3.51
C TYR A 287 -2.68 20.67 -4.53
N ARG A 288 -1.69 19.84 -4.88
CA ARG A 288 -0.75 20.14 -5.96
C ARG A 288 -1.41 20.28 -7.33
N GLY A 289 -2.40 19.44 -7.66
CA GLY A 289 -3.01 19.37 -9.00
C GLY A 289 -4.18 20.33 -9.24
N GLU A 290 -4.99 20.63 -8.23
CA GLU A 290 -6.25 21.37 -8.41
C GLU A 290 -6.12 22.90 -8.26
N GLY A 291 -4.97 23.43 -7.84
CA GLY A 291 -4.78 24.89 -7.67
C GLY A 291 -5.72 25.55 -6.63
N LYS A 292 -6.43 24.75 -5.81
CA LYS A 292 -7.43 25.22 -4.85
C LYS A 292 -6.84 25.65 -3.50
N LEU A 293 -5.69 25.12 -3.12
CA LEU A 293 -4.85 25.56 -1.99
C LEU A 293 -3.38 25.36 -2.37
N GLU A 294 -2.55 26.39 -2.21
CA GLU A 294 -1.10 26.22 -2.37
C GLU A 294 -0.57 25.36 -1.22
N LEU A 295 0.03 24.21 -1.56
CA LEU A 295 0.88 23.47 -0.62
C LEU A 295 1.93 24.42 -0.06
N SER A 296 2.16 24.35 1.26
CA SER A 296 3.31 25.01 1.88
C SER A 296 4.62 24.53 1.24
N ARG A 297 5.69 25.31 1.40
CA ARG A 297 7.02 24.96 0.87
C ARG A 297 7.47 23.60 1.40
N GLU A 298 7.21 23.36 2.68
CA GLU A 298 7.57 22.15 3.41
C GLU A 298 6.76 20.96 2.90
N GLU A 299 5.44 21.07 2.73
CA GLU A 299 4.61 19.99 2.20
C GLU A 299 4.99 19.62 0.76
N ARG A 300 5.39 20.61 -0.04
CA ARG A 300 5.88 20.39 -1.40
C ARG A 300 7.18 19.62 -1.40
N ALA A 301 8.15 20.05 -0.58
CA ALA A 301 9.43 19.37 -0.43
C ALA A 301 9.24 17.95 0.10
N PHE A 302 8.33 17.77 1.07
CA PHE A 302 7.94 16.46 1.58
C PHE A 302 7.40 15.54 0.49
N LEU A 303 6.46 16.02 -0.31
CA LEU A 303 5.92 15.23 -1.41
C LEU A 303 6.98 14.94 -2.50
N ASP A 304 7.88 15.88 -2.79
CA ASP A 304 8.95 15.71 -3.79
C ASP A 304 10.03 14.72 -3.35
N ALA A 305 10.29 14.60 -2.05
CA ALA A 305 11.17 13.57 -1.49
C ALA A 305 10.49 12.19 -1.37
N GLY A 306 9.26 12.05 -1.90
CA GLY A 306 8.48 10.82 -1.87
C GLY A 306 7.70 10.60 -0.57
N ALA A 307 7.51 11.67 0.21
CA ALA A 307 6.73 11.69 1.44
C ALA A 307 7.08 10.59 2.48
N PRO A 308 8.37 10.28 2.71
CA PRO A 308 8.77 9.21 3.60
C PRO A 308 8.22 9.42 5.02
N MET A 309 7.52 8.43 5.55
CA MET A 309 6.90 8.47 6.88
C MET A 309 7.07 7.14 7.61
N PHE A 310 7.36 7.17 8.91
CA PHE A 310 7.28 5.96 9.74
C PHE A 310 5.83 5.69 10.17
N LEU A 311 5.46 4.42 10.26
CA LEU A 311 4.13 3.97 10.63
C LEU A 311 4.26 2.93 11.75
N MET A 312 3.76 3.21 12.94
CA MET A 312 3.81 2.32 14.10
C MET A 312 2.48 1.60 14.27
N CYS A 313 2.49 0.27 14.19
CA CYS A 313 1.31 -0.56 14.38
C CYS A 313 1.40 -1.28 15.72
N ILE A 314 0.38 -1.10 16.58
CA ILE A 314 0.28 -1.83 17.85
C ILE A 314 -1.04 -2.58 17.88
N GLN A 315 -0.99 -3.90 18.10
CA GLN A 315 -2.16 -4.75 18.25
C GLN A 315 -1.96 -5.71 19.41
N GLY A 316 -2.79 -5.59 20.45
CA GLY A 316 -2.60 -6.34 21.68
C GLY A 316 -1.18 -6.10 22.24
N PRO A 317 -0.42 -7.14 22.60
CA PRO A 317 0.96 -7.02 23.05
C PRO A 317 1.98 -7.03 21.89
N SER A 318 1.56 -6.96 20.63
CA SER A 318 2.44 -6.97 19.47
C SER A 318 2.64 -5.57 18.90
N MET A 319 3.87 -5.26 18.49
CA MET A 319 4.22 -4.01 17.83
C MET A 319 5.11 -4.28 16.62
N PHE A 320 4.93 -3.55 15.53
CA PHE A 320 5.91 -3.47 14.46
C PHE A 320 5.92 -2.07 13.85
N ILE A 321 7.00 -1.78 13.13
CA ILE A 321 7.21 -0.50 12.47
C ILE A 321 7.25 -0.75 10.97
N ALA A 322 6.45 0.01 10.25
CA ALA A 322 6.42 0.08 8.79
C ALA A 322 6.91 1.46 8.33
N GLY A 323 7.20 1.57 7.03
CA GLY A 323 7.42 2.83 6.35
C GLY A 323 6.35 3.05 5.30
N GLY A 324 6.06 4.31 5.00
CA GLY A 324 5.28 4.74 3.84
C GLY A 324 6.15 5.55 2.89
N PHE A 325 5.99 5.32 1.60
CA PHE A 325 6.66 6.08 0.54
C PHE A 325 5.73 6.27 -0.67
N TYR A 326 5.88 7.38 -1.39
CA TYR A 326 5.17 7.70 -2.62
C TYR A 326 6.19 7.95 -3.73
N ASP A 327 6.23 7.07 -4.74
CA ASP A 327 7.23 7.15 -5.83
C ASP A 327 6.86 8.15 -6.95
N GLY A 328 5.83 8.96 -6.74
CA GLY A 328 5.26 9.85 -7.75
C GLY A 328 4.14 9.22 -8.60
N LYS A 329 3.90 7.92 -8.49
CA LYS A 329 2.82 7.20 -9.18
C LYS A 329 1.99 6.35 -8.21
N THR A 330 2.64 5.63 -7.31
CA THR A 330 2.06 4.61 -6.45
C THR A 330 2.46 4.83 -5.00
N ILE A 331 1.54 4.48 -4.10
CA ILE A 331 1.75 4.51 -2.65
C ILE A 331 2.25 3.13 -2.23
N ILE A 332 3.38 3.10 -1.53
CA ILE A 332 4.07 1.89 -1.09
C ILE A 332 4.15 1.94 0.44
N VAL A 333 3.77 0.85 1.08
CA VAL A 333 3.87 0.68 2.53
C VAL A 333 4.46 -0.69 2.82
N GLU A 334 5.47 -0.77 3.68
CA GLU A 334 6.14 -2.05 3.97
C GLU A 334 6.52 -2.13 5.45
N PRO A 335 6.33 -3.28 6.12
CA PRO A 335 6.93 -3.52 7.42
C PRO A 335 8.45 -3.46 7.31
N LEU A 336 9.08 -2.58 8.07
CA LEU A 336 10.53 -2.40 8.05
C LEU A 336 11.23 -3.43 8.97
N ILE A 337 10.53 -3.90 10.00
CA ILE A 337 11.04 -4.89 10.96
C ILE A 337 10.02 -5.99 11.23
N ARG A 338 10.52 -7.14 11.70
CA ARG A 338 9.69 -8.23 12.23
C ARG A 338 8.85 -7.76 13.43
N PRO A 339 7.64 -8.32 13.64
CA PRO A 339 6.86 -8.03 14.84
C PRO A 339 7.59 -8.34 16.14
N LEU A 340 7.45 -7.42 17.08
CA LEU A 340 8.03 -7.43 18.42
C LEU A 340 6.95 -7.70 19.45
N TRP A 341 7.26 -8.58 20.41
CA TRP A 341 6.39 -8.86 21.55
C TRP A 341 6.72 -7.92 22.72
N LEU A 342 5.78 -7.08 23.10
CA LEU A 342 5.85 -6.17 24.24
C LEU A 342 5.52 -6.89 25.55
N LEU A 343 6.06 -8.09 25.76
CA LEU A 343 5.85 -8.88 26.98
C LEU A 343 7.19 -9.10 27.66
N LYS A 344 7.27 -8.80 28.96
CA LYS A 344 8.46 -9.06 29.75
C LYS A 344 8.88 -10.54 29.69
N ASP A 345 10.16 -10.78 29.46
CA ASP A 345 10.79 -12.10 29.52
C ASP A 345 11.87 -12.16 30.60
N CYS A 346 12.21 -13.37 31.06
CA CYS A 346 13.21 -13.56 32.12
C CYS A 346 14.63 -13.18 31.69
N GLY A 347 14.93 -13.18 30.39
CA GLY A 347 16.26 -12.89 29.84
C GLY A 347 16.41 -11.47 29.29
N SER A 348 15.40 -10.61 29.43
CA SER A 348 15.35 -9.26 28.86
C SER A 348 15.68 -9.22 27.35
N GLY A 349 15.46 -10.32 26.63
CA GLY A 349 15.69 -10.40 25.19
C GLY A 349 14.69 -9.52 24.44
N ARG A 350 13.42 -9.58 24.83
CA ARG A 350 12.36 -8.79 24.21
C ARG A 350 12.53 -7.30 24.53
N GLU A 351 12.88 -6.98 25.77
CA GLU A 351 13.17 -5.58 26.17
C GLU A 351 14.33 -4.99 25.35
N ARG A 352 15.35 -5.79 25.02
CA ARG A 352 16.47 -5.36 24.17
C ARG A 352 16.04 -5.15 22.71
N ASP A 353 15.32 -6.09 22.11
CA ASP A 353 14.81 -5.98 20.73
C ASP A 353 13.90 -4.74 20.58
N VAL A 354 13.00 -4.52 21.55
CA VAL A 354 12.11 -3.35 21.58
C VAL A 354 12.90 -2.06 21.75
N ALA A 355 13.91 -2.04 22.62
CA ALA A 355 14.75 -0.86 22.81
C ALA A 355 15.53 -0.50 21.54
N ALA A 356 16.07 -1.49 20.82
CA ALA A 356 16.79 -1.28 19.57
C ALA A 356 15.89 -0.65 18.50
N ALA A 357 14.70 -1.22 18.30
CA ALA A 357 13.72 -0.69 17.36
C ALA A 357 13.26 0.73 17.73
N LEU A 358 13.01 1.01 19.02
CA LEU A 358 12.60 2.35 19.46
C LEU A 358 13.73 3.39 19.33
N SER A 359 14.97 3.00 19.61
CA SER A 359 16.14 3.87 19.42
C SER A 359 16.30 4.23 17.94
N ALA A 360 16.33 3.22 17.07
CA ALA A 360 16.44 3.41 15.63
C ALA A 360 15.28 4.23 15.05
N LEU A 361 14.04 3.98 15.52
CA LEU A 361 12.88 4.75 15.09
C LEU A 361 13.03 6.22 15.44
N TRP A 362 13.48 6.51 16.65
CA TRP A 362 13.65 7.89 17.10
C TRP A 362 14.70 8.63 16.27
N ASP A 363 15.82 7.98 15.99
CA ASP A 363 16.90 8.53 15.18
C ASP A 363 16.43 8.75 13.72
N GLY A 364 15.71 7.78 13.15
CA GLY A 364 15.10 7.89 11.81
C GLY A 364 14.06 9.02 11.72
N VAL A 365 13.21 9.16 12.74
CA VAL A 365 12.25 10.27 12.84
C VAL A 365 12.97 11.62 12.94
N GLN A 366 14.08 11.72 13.68
CA GLN A 366 14.87 12.96 13.68
C GLN A 366 15.49 13.25 12.30
N GLY A 367 15.94 12.21 11.59
CA GLY A 367 16.45 12.33 10.22
C GLY A 367 15.43 12.92 9.24
N LEU A 368 14.17 12.47 9.33
CA LEU A 368 13.08 13.02 8.50
C LEU A 368 12.82 14.51 8.73
N ARG A 369 13.08 14.99 9.95
CA ARG A 369 12.88 16.42 10.29
C ARG A 369 13.89 17.30 9.57
N GLY A 370 15.15 16.87 9.57
CA GLY A 370 16.23 17.57 8.89
C GLY A 370 16.10 17.60 7.37
N LEU A 371 15.25 16.75 6.76
CA LEU A 371 15.18 16.61 5.31
C LEU A 371 14.58 17.83 4.60
N TYR A 372 13.74 18.61 5.29
CA TYR A 372 13.04 19.76 4.70
C TYR A 372 13.35 21.09 5.38
N ASP A 373 14.10 21.07 6.48
CA ASP A 373 14.50 22.26 7.24
C ASP A 373 15.74 22.96 6.64
N SER A 374 16.47 22.34 5.71
CA SER A 374 17.66 22.93 5.10
C SER A 374 17.30 23.98 4.04
N GLU A 375 17.72 25.24 4.25
CA GLU A 375 17.66 26.31 3.24
C GLU A 375 18.57 26.07 2.01
N GLY A 376 19.32 24.97 1.98
CA GLY A 376 20.12 24.54 0.84
C GLY A 376 19.27 23.86 -0.23
N GLU A 377 19.80 23.81 -1.46
CA GLU A 377 19.31 22.92 -2.52
C GLU A 377 18.87 21.59 -1.91
N ILE A 378 17.61 21.21 -2.14
CA ILE A 378 17.08 19.89 -1.76
C ILE A 378 18.17 18.91 -2.13
N ALA A 379 18.81 18.30 -1.12
CA ALA A 379 19.87 17.36 -1.37
C ALA A 379 19.30 16.36 -2.37
N ASP A 380 19.93 16.25 -3.54
CA ASP A 380 19.57 15.24 -4.55
C ASP A 380 19.20 13.98 -3.77
N PRO A 381 17.97 13.44 -3.91
CA PRO A 381 17.58 12.23 -3.21
C PRO A 381 18.73 11.22 -3.37
N PRO A 382 19.15 10.53 -2.29
CA PRO A 382 20.37 9.75 -2.26
C PRO A 382 20.53 8.99 -3.58
N LYS A 383 21.61 9.31 -4.31
CA LYS A 383 21.82 8.97 -5.72
C LYS A 383 21.83 7.46 -5.96
N LEU A 384 20.66 6.88 -6.08
CA LEU A 384 20.27 5.98 -7.15
C LEU A 384 19.22 6.75 -7.96
N SER A 385 19.67 7.62 -8.87
CA SER A 385 18.78 8.43 -9.70
C SER A 385 18.01 7.54 -10.69
N PHE A 386 16.90 6.95 -10.25
CA PHE A 386 15.88 6.42 -11.15
C PHE A 386 15.09 7.60 -11.71
N ASN A 387 15.64 8.26 -12.74
CA ASN A 387 14.89 9.25 -13.49
C ASN A 387 13.74 8.53 -14.20
N LYS A 388 12.57 8.58 -13.56
CA LYS A 388 11.30 7.92 -13.94
C LYS A 388 11.37 6.39 -13.91
N PRO A 389 10.50 5.71 -13.14
CA PRO A 389 10.11 4.35 -13.52
C PRO A 389 9.37 4.46 -14.85
N LEU A 390 10.07 4.27 -15.97
CA LEU A 390 9.44 3.92 -17.23
C LEU A 390 8.69 2.61 -17.00
N ASP A 391 7.46 2.55 -17.53
CA ASP A 391 6.44 1.57 -17.22
C ASP A 391 7.03 0.20 -16.86
N MET A 392 6.62 -0.31 -15.69
CA MET A 392 6.74 -1.72 -15.40
C MET A 392 6.22 -2.44 -16.63
N CYS A 393 7.11 -3.06 -17.40
CA CYS A 393 6.69 -4.07 -18.33
C CYS A 393 6.21 -5.18 -17.40
N GLN A 394 4.91 -5.17 -17.10
CA GLN A 394 4.24 -6.35 -16.62
C GLN A 394 4.47 -7.36 -17.73
N VAL A 395 5.52 -8.17 -17.60
CA VAL A 395 5.52 -9.49 -18.22
C VAL A 395 4.22 -10.10 -17.73
N PRO A 396 3.30 -10.53 -18.62
CA PRO A 396 2.04 -11.14 -18.21
C PRO A 396 2.34 -12.40 -17.39
N GLY A 397 2.52 -12.22 -16.09
CA GLY A 397 2.79 -13.27 -15.14
C GLY A 397 1.46 -13.88 -14.75
N VAL A 398 1.34 -15.18 -15.01
CA VAL A 398 0.28 -16.06 -14.53
C VAL A 398 -0.06 -15.73 -13.06
N PRO A 399 -1.35 -15.70 -12.66
CA PRO A 399 -1.74 -15.48 -11.27
C PRO A 399 -1.04 -16.49 -10.34
N GLY A 400 -0.05 -16.04 -9.56
CA GLY A 400 0.72 -16.89 -8.65
C GLY A 400 2.24 -16.77 -8.76
N ALA A 401 2.79 -16.10 -9.78
CA ALA A 401 4.22 -15.82 -9.83
C ALA A 401 4.59 -14.67 -8.89
N VAL A 402 5.32 -14.98 -7.82
CA VAL A 402 6.05 -13.99 -7.02
C VAL A 402 7.04 -13.32 -7.98
N ILE A 403 7.00 -11.99 -8.09
CA ILE A 403 8.00 -11.26 -8.89
C ILE A 403 9.32 -11.39 -8.14
N ASP A 404 10.16 -12.33 -8.57
CA ASP A 404 11.54 -12.43 -8.12
C ASP A 404 12.33 -11.29 -8.78
N ASN A 405 12.88 -10.40 -7.95
CA ASN A 405 13.88 -9.38 -8.30
C ASN A 405 13.45 -8.30 -9.33
N PRO A 406 13.12 -7.06 -8.89
CA PRO A 406 12.70 -5.98 -9.78
C PRO A 406 13.73 -5.60 -10.86
N ILE A 407 13.26 -5.35 -12.10
CA ILE A 407 14.07 -4.99 -13.27
C ILE A 407 13.64 -3.60 -13.81
N PHE A 408 14.61 -2.75 -14.13
CA PHE A 408 14.38 -1.38 -14.60
C PHE A 408 15.21 -1.06 -15.84
N LEU A 409 14.68 -0.21 -16.72
CA LEU A 409 15.50 0.52 -17.67
C LEU A 409 16.08 1.76 -16.97
N GLY A 410 17.40 1.93 -17.06
CA GLY A 410 18.12 3.07 -16.52
C GLY A 410 19.07 3.67 -17.54
N THR A 411 19.70 4.79 -17.17
CA THR A 411 20.72 5.44 -17.99
C THR A 411 22.02 5.52 -17.20
N LEU A 412 23.05 4.83 -17.68
CA LEU A 412 24.40 4.92 -17.13
C LEU A 412 25.10 6.16 -17.69
N THR A 413 25.51 7.06 -16.80
CA THR A 413 26.36 8.19 -17.17
C THR A 413 27.82 7.81 -16.98
N ILE A 414 28.51 7.54 -18.09
CA ILE A 414 29.95 7.31 -18.11
C ILE A 414 30.59 8.69 -18.11
N LYS A 415 31.33 9.03 -17.04
CA LYS A 415 32.15 10.24 -16.99
C LYS A 415 33.51 9.94 -17.65
N PRO A 416 33.74 10.33 -18.92
CA PRO A 416 35.09 10.26 -19.48
C PRO A 416 35.98 11.34 -18.84
N LYS A 417 37.29 11.25 -19.05
CA LYS A 417 38.25 12.37 -18.85
C LYS A 417 38.00 13.55 -19.82
N SER A 418 36.86 13.60 -20.51
CA SER A 418 36.47 14.58 -21.54
C SER A 418 35.28 15.42 -21.04
N PRO A 419 35.11 16.68 -21.45
CA PRO A 419 34.11 17.60 -20.90
C PRO A 419 32.63 17.21 -21.12
N HIS A 420 32.33 16.13 -21.85
CA HIS A 420 30.95 15.73 -22.17
C HIS A 420 30.69 14.29 -21.69
N PRO A 421 29.77 14.08 -20.73
CA PRO A 421 29.41 12.76 -20.26
C PRO A 421 28.67 11.97 -21.35
N HIS A 422 29.10 10.72 -21.57
CA HIS A 422 28.38 9.78 -22.44
C HIS A 422 27.30 9.08 -21.62
N LYS A 423 26.09 9.04 -22.17
CA LYS A 423 24.94 8.37 -21.56
C LYS A 423 24.60 7.14 -22.39
N VAL A 424 24.39 6.01 -21.73
CA VAL A 424 24.04 4.73 -22.36
C VAL A 424 22.87 4.13 -21.58
N ASP A 425 21.90 3.59 -22.30
CA ASP A 425 20.78 2.87 -21.68
C ASP A 425 21.23 1.50 -21.18
N VAL A 426 20.74 1.12 -20.01
CA VAL A 426 21.15 -0.09 -19.27
C VAL A 426 19.94 -0.71 -18.60
N ILE A 427 20.02 -2.01 -18.35
CA ILE A 427 19.10 -2.69 -17.45
C ILE A 427 19.68 -2.65 -16.04
N ILE A 428 18.85 -2.36 -15.04
CA ILE A 428 19.19 -2.45 -13.62
C ILE A 428 18.31 -3.55 -13.03
N LYS A 429 18.93 -4.63 -12.55
CA LYS A 429 18.25 -5.71 -11.82
C LYS A 429 18.58 -5.61 -10.33
N LEU A 430 17.56 -5.56 -9.49
CA LEU A 430 17.69 -5.56 -8.03
C LEU A 430 17.51 -6.98 -7.51
N VAL A 431 18.58 -7.57 -6.96
CA VAL A 431 18.55 -8.96 -6.47
C VAL A 431 18.74 -9.01 -4.97
N ASN A 432 17.80 -9.67 -4.29
CA ASN A 432 17.95 -10.05 -2.89
C ASN A 432 18.69 -11.38 -2.80
N GLY A 433 19.89 -11.37 -2.20
CA GLY A 433 20.68 -12.57 -2.00
C GLY A 433 21.64 -12.86 -3.15
N HIS A 434 21.64 -14.10 -3.64
CA HIS A 434 22.61 -14.63 -4.58
C HIS A 434 22.27 -14.26 -6.03
N TYR A 435 23.31 -13.95 -6.82
CA TYR A 435 23.23 -13.76 -8.26
C TYR A 435 24.47 -14.36 -8.90
N GLY A 436 24.32 -15.08 -10.01
CA GLY A 436 25.40 -15.79 -10.70
C GLY A 436 26.39 -14.89 -11.44
N VAL A 437 27.07 -13.99 -10.73
CA VAL A 437 28.03 -13.02 -11.30
C VAL A 437 29.12 -13.70 -12.12
N ASP A 438 29.70 -14.77 -11.60
CA ASP A 438 30.81 -15.46 -12.25
C ASP A 438 30.36 -16.18 -13.53
N VAL A 439 29.17 -16.78 -13.48
CA VAL A 439 28.54 -17.44 -14.64
C VAL A 439 28.20 -16.41 -15.72
N HIS A 440 27.55 -15.31 -15.32
CA HIS A 440 27.22 -14.19 -16.21
C HIS A 440 28.49 -13.64 -16.88
N ARG A 441 29.54 -13.33 -16.10
CA ARG A 441 30.80 -12.82 -16.65
C ARG A 441 31.50 -13.83 -17.58
N ALA A 442 31.45 -15.12 -17.26
CA ALA A 442 32.06 -16.16 -18.08
C ALA A 442 31.40 -16.24 -19.47
N LEU A 443 30.07 -16.21 -19.53
CA LEU A 443 29.32 -16.20 -20.79
C LEU A 443 29.43 -14.87 -21.53
N ALA A 444 29.39 -13.74 -20.82
CA ALA A 444 29.54 -12.41 -21.40
C ALA A 444 30.90 -12.23 -22.09
N LYS A 445 31.97 -12.78 -21.50
CA LYS A 445 33.34 -12.74 -22.05
C LYS A 445 33.44 -13.37 -23.45
N VAL A 446 32.62 -14.38 -23.74
CA VAL A 446 32.57 -15.05 -25.05
C VAL A 446 31.40 -14.58 -25.91
N GLY A 447 30.69 -13.52 -25.49
CA GLY A 447 29.59 -12.92 -26.24
C GLY A 447 28.26 -13.67 -26.14
N LEU A 448 28.13 -14.64 -25.22
CA LEU A 448 26.93 -15.46 -25.03
C LEU A 448 25.99 -14.96 -23.92
N ALA A 449 26.27 -13.79 -23.34
CA ALA A 449 25.41 -13.09 -22.40
C ALA A 449 25.51 -11.57 -22.64
N PRO A 450 24.56 -10.75 -22.14
CA PRO A 450 24.77 -9.31 -22.06
C PRO A 450 26.00 -8.97 -21.19
N LEU A 451 26.59 -7.79 -21.40
CA LEU A 451 27.67 -7.35 -20.52
C LEU A 451 27.13 -6.99 -19.13
N LEU A 452 27.79 -7.48 -18.08
CA LEU A 452 27.61 -6.96 -16.72
C LEU A 452 28.50 -5.74 -16.52
N LEU A 453 27.91 -4.55 -16.63
CA LEU A 453 28.60 -3.24 -16.63
C LEU A 453 28.98 -2.76 -15.24
N GLY A 454 28.25 -3.17 -14.20
CA GLY A 454 28.51 -2.74 -12.83
C GLY A 454 27.68 -3.50 -11.80
N ILE A 455 28.15 -3.46 -10.55
CA ILE A 455 27.45 -4.00 -9.39
C ILE A 455 27.51 -2.92 -8.30
N SER A 456 26.35 -2.58 -7.75
CA SER A 456 26.25 -1.73 -6.56
C SER A 456 25.74 -2.57 -5.40
N SER A 457 26.57 -2.68 -4.37
CA SER A 457 26.27 -3.40 -3.14
C SER A 457 26.16 -2.40 -2.01
N LEU A 458 25.01 -2.36 -1.35
CA LEU A 458 24.80 -1.57 -0.16
C LEU A 458 24.10 -2.43 0.88
N GLU A 459 24.67 -2.52 2.08
CA GLU A 459 24.13 -3.35 3.16
C GLU A 459 22.69 -2.96 3.48
N GLY A 460 21.80 -3.93 3.73
CA GLY A 460 20.40 -3.66 4.09
C GLY A 460 19.46 -3.39 2.92
N VAL A 461 19.94 -3.41 1.67
CA VAL A 461 19.12 -3.30 0.46
C VAL A 461 19.53 -4.34 -0.59
N PRO A 462 18.66 -4.67 -1.56
CA PRO A 462 19.02 -5.52 -2.69
C PRO A 462 20.26 -5.01 -3.45
N HIS A 463 21.05 -5.94 -3.97
CA HIS A 463 22.16 -5.64 -4.87
C HIS A 463 21.65 -5.15 -6.23
N ALA A 464 22.22 -4.07 -6.75
CA ALA A 464 21.88 -3.59 -8.10
C ALA A 464 22.93 -4.06 -9.11
N TYR A 465 22.48 -4.80 -10.12
CA TYR A 465 23.29 -5.27 -11.24
C TYR A 465 22.97 -4.43 -12.47
N VAL A 466 23.97 -3.73 -13.00
CA VAL A 466 23.85 -2.88 -14.19
C VAL A 466 24.28 -3.71 -15.40
N ILE A 467 23.35 -4.00 -16.30
CA ILE A 467 23.47 -4.95 -17.39
C ILE A 467 23.27 -4.21 -18.72
N GLU A 468 23.98 -4.64 -19.76
CA GLU A 468 23.79 -4.17 -21.14
C GLU A 468 22.31 -4.25 -21.55
N TYR A 469 21.78 -3.17 -22.09
CA TYR A 469 20.43 -3.15 -22.63
C TYR A 469 20.39 -3.77 -24.03
N LEU A 470 19.62 -4.85 -24.18
CA LEU A 470 19.37 -5.50 -25.46
C LEU A 470 18.08 -4.92 -26.05
N CYS A 471 18.21 -4.07 -27.08
CA CYS A 471 17.09 -3.30 -27.62
C CYS A 471 16.03 -4.21 -28.28
N PRO A 472 14.72 -4.08 -27.93
CA PRO A 472 13.65 -4.92 -28.48
C PRO A 472 13.45 -4.83 -30.00
N SER A 473 13.94 -3.77 -30.65
CA SER A 473 13.93 -3.67 -32.12
C SER A 473 14.90 -4.66 -32.77
N GLU A 474 15.92 -5.11 -32.06
CA GLU A 474 16.96 -6.00 -32.55
C GLU A 474 16.92 -7.38 -31.90
N TRP A 475 16.60 -7.44 -30.61
CA TRP A 475 16.62 -8.64 -29.78
C TRP A 475 15.22 -9.04 -29.37
N VAL A 476 14.91 -10.32 -29.50
CA VAL A 476 13.64 -10.92 -29.07
C VAL A 476 13.93 -12.18 -28.25
N MET A 477 12.98 -12.61 -27.42
CA MET A 477 13.10 -13.91 -26.74
C MET A 477 13.02 -15.03 -27.78
N LEU A 478 13.74 -16.13 -27.56
CA LEU A 478 13.71 -17.27 -28.47
C LEU A 478 12.31 -17.88 -28.56
N SER A 479 11.56 -17.89 -27.44
CA SER A 479 10.16 -18.31 -27.38
C SER A 479 9.21 -17.44 -28.22
N GLU A 480 9.65 -16.23 -28.62
CA GLU A 480 8.86 -15.28 -29.40
C GLU A 480 9.33 -15.17 -30.85
N LEU A 481 10.37 -15.93 -31.24
CA LEU A 481 10.91 -15.89 -32.60
C LEU A 481 9.90 -16.46 -33.61
N GLU A 482 9.74 -15.78 -34.74
CA GLU A 482 8.86 -16.25 -35.82
C GLU A 482 9.21 -17.68 -36.27
N ASN A 483 8.22 -18.57 -36.30
CA ASN A 483 8.40 -20.00 -36.62
C ASN A 483 9.17 -20.26 -37.94
N LEU A 484 8.94 -19.45 -38.97
CA LEU A 484 9.63 -19.62 -40.27
C LEU A 484 11.13 -19.32 -40.15
N LEU A 485 11.51 -18.32 -39.35
CA LEU A 485 12.92 -18.01 -39.08
C LEU A 485 13.56 -19.09 -38.21
N LEU A 486 12.83 -19.55 -37.18
CA LEU A 486 13.27 -20.65 -36.34
C LEU A 486 13.58 -21.90 -37.18
N LEU A 487 12.65 -22.31 -38.05
CA LEU A 487 12.83 -23.48 -38.93
C LEU A 487 14.01 -23.30 -39.90
N GLY A 488 14.16 -22.11 -40.48
CA GLY A 488 15.26 -21.82 -41.42
C GLY A 488 16.66 -21.85 -40.78
N HIS A 489 16.75 -21.67 -39.46
CA HIS A 489 18.02 -21.54 -38.73
C HIS A 489 18.17 -22.52 -37.55
N LYS A 490 17.30 -23.53 -37.44
CA LYS A 490 17.21 -24.47 -36.31
C LYS A 490 18.58 -25.02 -35.89
N GLN A 491 19.34 -25.59 -36.82
CA GLN A 491 20.66 -26.16 -36.52
C GLN A 491 21.66 -25.11 -36.01
N ALA A 492 21.67 -23.91 -36.59
CA ALA A 492 22.59 -22.85 -36.18
C ALA A 492 22.26 -22.31 -34.79
N ILE A 493 20.96 -22.26 -34.44
CA ILE A 493 20.49 -21.91 -33.09
C ILE A 493 20.91 -22.99 -32.09
N TYR A 494 20.71 -24.27 -32.42
CA TYR A 494 21.11 -25.37 -31.57
C TYR A 494 22.63 -25.37 -31.30
N ASN A 495 23.47 -25.17 -32.32
CA ASN A 495 24.92 -25.07 -32.14
C ASN A 495 25.32 -23.91 -31.20
N ALA A 496 24.56 -22.81 -31.21
CA ALA A 496 24.79 -21.69 -30.30
C ALA A 496 24.36 -22.03 -28.87
N LEU A 497 23.25 -22.77 -28.69
CA LEU A 497 22.82 -23.29 -27.39
C LEU A 497 23.82 -24.30 -26.82
N GLU A 498 24.37 -25.19 -27.65
CA GLU A 498 25.45 -26.10 -27.25
C GLU A 498 26.70 -25.33 -26.82
N SER A 499 27.00 -24.19 -27.46
CA SER A 499 28.12 -23.33 -27.04
C SER A 499 27.91 -22.75 -25.64
N ILE A 500 26.67 -22.47 -25.23
CA ILE A 500 26.35 -22.06 -23.85
C ILE A 500 26.64 -23.22 -22.88
N ILE A 501 26.13 -24.42 -23.17
CA ILE A 501 26.37 -25.63 -22.36
C ILE A 501 27.87 -25.89 -22.20
N ASP A 502 28.63 -25.79 -23.28
CA ASP A 502 30.07 -25.97 -23.30
C ASP A 502 30.79 -25.03 -22.33
N VAL A 503 30.39 -23.76 -22.27
CA VAL A 503 30.97 -22.76 -21.35
C VAL A 503 30.61 -23.07 -19.91
N LEU A 504 29.35 -23.45 -19.65
CA LEU A 504 28.88 -23.84 -18.32
C LEU A 504 29.66 -25.07 -17.82
N GLN A 505 29.75 -26.13 -18.64
CA GLN A 505 30.44 -27.38 -18.28
C GLN A 505 31.94 -27.17 -18.05
N LYS A 506 32.63 -26.44 -18.94
CA LYS A 506 34.07 -26.12 -18.77
C LYS A 506 34.33 -25.31 -17.50
N GLY A 507 33.41 -24.42 -17.14
CA GLY A 507 33.46 -23.61 -15.93
C GLY A 507 33.00 -24.33 -14.66
N LYS A 508 32.45 -25.55 -14.76
CA LYS A 508 31.70 -26.21 -13.68
C LYS A 508 30.56 -25.35 -13.12
N TYR A 509 29.98 -24.54 -13.99
CA TYR A 509 28.85 -23.67 -13.70
C TYR A 509 27.54 -24.33 -14.11
N VAL A 510 26.47 -23.86 -13.49
CA VAL A 510 25.09 -24.15 -13.88
C VAL A 510 24.33 -22.84 -14.04
N HIS A 511 23.40 -22.81 -14.98
CA HIS A 511 22.44 -21.72 -15.11
C HIS A 511 21.23 -21.95 -14.19
N GLY A 512 20.71 -23.18 -14.20
CA GLY A 512 19.58 -23.62 -13.38
C GLY A 512 18.21 -23.35 -14.01
N ASP A 513 18.12 -22.31 -14.86
CA ASP A 513 16.88 -21.95 -15.55
C ASP A 513 17.06 -21.84 -17.09
N LEU A 514 17.77 -22.79 -17.70
CA LEU A 514 18.06 -22.75 -19.14
C LEU A 514 16.84 -23.10 -20.01
N ARG A 515 15.96 -22.12 -20.21
CA ARG A 515 14.74 -22.20 -21.04
C ARG A 515 14.76 -21.22 -22.20
N GLU A 516 13.94 -21.48 -23.21
CA GLU A 516 13.71 -20.57 -24.35
C GLU A 516 13.31 -19.14 -23.95
N SER A 517 12.63 -18.97 -22.80
CA SER A 517 12.28 -17.66 -22.24
C SER A 517 13.48 -16.90 -21.66
N ASN A 518 14.62 -17.54 -21.45
CA ASN A 518 15.84 -16.92 -20.92
C ASN A 518 16.93 -16.81 -22.00
N ILE A 519 16.60 -17.06 -23.26
CA ILE A 519 17.49 -16.88 -24.41
C ILE A 519 16.97 -15.73 -25.26
N MET A 520 17.78 -14.68 -25.44
CA MET A 520 17.52 -13.65 -26.42
C MET A 520 18.27 -13.93 -27.72
N ILE A 521 17.64 -13.68 -28.86
CA ILE A 521 18.24 -13.80 -30.19
C ILE A 521 18.17 -12.47 -30.94
N ASN A 522 19.27 -12.10 -31.61
CA ASN A 522 19.29 -10.90 -32.45
C ASN A 522 18.59 -11.19 -33.78
N GLN A 523 17.29 -10.92 -33.83
CA GLN A 523 16.46 -11.13 -35.02
C GLN A 523 16.85 -10.23 -36.19
N ALA A 524 17.33 -9.00 -35.93
CA ALA A 524 17.72 -8.08 -36.99
C ALA A 524 18.91 -8.64 -37.78
N ARG A 525 19.92 -9.12 -37.06
CA ARG A 525 21.10 -9.76 -37.63
C ARG A 525 20.77 -11.09 -38.30
N LEU A 526 19.86 -11.88 -37.71
CA LEU A 526 19.40 -13.12 -38.33
C LEU A 526 18.73 -12.85 -39.68
N LYS A 527 17.81 -11.88 -39.75
CA LYS A 527 17.08 -11.49 -40.97
C LYS A 527 18.00 -10.88 -42.03
N GLN A 528 18.99 -10.08 -41.65
CA GLN A 528 19.85 -9.33 -42.59
C GLN A 528 21.09 -10.10 -43.03
N GLU A 529 21.76 -10.81 -42.11
CA GLU A 529 23.03 -11.47 -42.35
C GLU A 529 22.92 -13.01 -42.39
N GLY A 530 21.76 -13.57 -42.02
CA GLY A 530 21.61 -15.03 -41.84
C GLY A 530 22.44 -15.58 -40.67
N ARG A 531 22.93 -14.71 -39.77
CA ARG A 531 23.81 -15.09 -38.65
C ARG A 531 23.05 -15.14 -37.34
N VAL A 532 23.18 -16.29 -36.66
CA VAL A 532 22.65 -16.49 -35.30
C VAL A 532 23.56 -15.81 -34.29
N SER A 533 22.96 -15.02 -33.41
CA SER A 533 23.61 -14.40 -32.25
C SER A 533 22.64 -14.48 -31.09
N ILE A 534 22.98 -15.27 -30.07
CA ILE A 534 22.15 -15.46 -28.88
C ILE A 534 22.84 -14.91 -27.64
N LYS A 535 22.04 -14.53 -26.64
CA LYS A 535 22.50 -14.15 -25.31
C LYS A 535 21.61 -14.84 -24.27
N LEU A 536 22.24 -15.56 -23.36
CA LEU A 536 21.61 -16.06 -22.14
C LEU A 536 21.40 -14.90 -21.17
N ILE A 537 20.21 -14.83 -20.58
CA ILE A 537 19.82 -13.85 -19.57
C ILE A 537 19.29 -14.57 -18.33
N ASP A 538 19.07 -13.81 -17.26
CA ASP A 538 18.49 -14.26 -15.99
C ASP A 538 19.34 -15.25 -15.15
N PHE A 539 20.38 -14.73 -14.52
CA PHE A 539 21.36 -15.51 -13.76
C PHE A 539 21.02 -15.68 -12.27
N ASP A 540 19.74 -15.60 -11.87
CA ASP A 540 19.36 -15.61 -10.45
C ASP A 540 19.65 -16.94 -9.76
N TRP A 541 19.56 -18.05 -10.51
CA TRP A 541 19.81 -19.40 -9.97
C TRP A 541 21.21 -19.92 -10.33
N SER A 542 21.96 -19.15 -11.11
CA SER A 542 23.21 -19.60 -11.69
C SER A 542 24.36 -19.54 -10.69
N GLY A 543 25.26 -20.51 -10.70
CA GLY A 543 26.47 -20.51 -9.86
C GLY A 543 27.32 -21.75 -10.10
N THR A 544 28.14 -22.12 -9.11
CA THR A 544 28.90 -23.38 -9.16
C THR A 544 27.94 -24.57 -9.03
N ALA A 545 28.12 -25.58 -9.88
CA ALA A 545 27.33 -26.80 -9.82
C ALA A 545 27.39 -27.45 -8.42
N GLY A 546 26.24 -27.80 -7.86
CA GLY A 546 26.10 -28.39 -6.53
C GLY A 546 26.17 -27.41 -5.35
N GLU A 547 26.52 -26.15 -5.57
CA GLU A 547 26.57 -25.10 -4.52
C GLU A 547 25.36 -24.15 -4.56
N VAL A 548 24.68 -24.09 -5.71
CA VAL A 548 23.41 -23.38 -5.87
C VAL A 548 22.23 -24.35 -5.90
N PHE A 549 21.05 -23.85 -5.55
CA PHE A 549 19.86 -24.66 -5.32
C PHE A 549 18.70 -24.14 -6.15
N TYR A 550 17.84 -25.03 -6.62
CA TYR A 550 16.55 -24.68 -7.18
C TYR A 550 15.71 -23.92 -6.14
N PRO A 551 14.84 -22.99 -6.57
CA PRO A 551 13.85 -22.39 -5.69
C PRO A 551 13.00 -23.45 -4.97
N VAL A 552 12.52 -23.12 -3.78
CA VAL A 552 11.63 -24.00 -2.99
C VAL A 552 10.25 -24.11 -3.66
N LEU A 553 9.89 -23.15 -4.52
CA LEU A 553 8.66 -23.14 -5.30
C LEU A 553 9.02 -23.17 -6.79
N LEU A 554 9.06 -24.38 -7.35
CA LEU A 554 9.24 -24.59 -8.79
C LEU A 554 7.88 -24.55 -9.50
N ASN A 555 7.86 -24.06 -10.74
CA ASN A 555 6.66 -24.14 -11.58
C ASN A 555 6.40 -25.63 -11.92
N PRO A 556 5.26 -26.22 -11.48
CA PRO A 556 4.97 -27.63 -11.73
C PRO A 556 4.69 -27.98 -13.19
N GLU A 557 4.45 -27.00 -14.05
CA GLU A 557 4.23 -27.20 -15.50
C GLU A 557 5.53 -27.48 -16.27
N ILE A 558 6.68 -27.22 -15.65
CA ILE A 558 7.99 -27.45 -16.25
C ILE A 558 8.56 -28.75 -15.70
N THR A 559 9.05 -29.61 -16.59
CA THR A 559 9.73 -30.85 -16.20
C THR A 559 11.15 -30.51 -15.75
N TRP A 560 11.29 -30.07 -14.49
CA TRP A 560 12.59 -29.73 -13.92
C TRP A 560 13.49 -30.97 -13.77
N PRO A 561 14.79 -30.89 -14.12
CA PRO A 561 15.74 -31.99 -13.95
C PRO A 561 16.02 -32.38 -12.48
N GLY A 562 15.81 -31.44 -11.56
CA GLY A 562 16.02 -31.61 -10.12
C GLY A 562 14.74 -31.44 -9.30
N ILE A 563 14.92 -31.33 -7.98
CA ILE A 563 13.82 -31.16 -7.02
C ILE A 563 13.83 -29.73 -6.46
N ALA A 564 12.66 -29.23 -6.07
CA ALA A 564 12.53 -27.93 -5.42
C ALA A 564 13.38 -27.85 -4.14
N GLY A 565 14.14 -26.77 -3.98
CA GLY A 565 15.11 -26.61 -2.88
C GLY A 565 16.33 -27.53 -2.94
N GLY A 566 16.45 -28.40 -3.95
CA GLY A 566 17.59 -29.29 -4.16
C GLY A 566 18.75 -28.60 -4.89
N PRO A 567 19.98 -29.11 -4.78
CA PRO A 567 21.13 -28.56 -5.49
C PRO A 567 20.98 -28.75 -7.00
N ILE A 568 21.47 -27.77 -7.77
CA ILE A 568 21.47 -27.80 -9.24
C ILE A 568 22.71 -28.53 -9.72
N SER A 569 22.53 -29.58 -10.52
CA SER A 569 23.63 -30.44 -11.00
C SER A 569 24.18 -29.98 -12.35
N LEU A 570 25.42 -30.36 -12.67
CA LEU A 570 26.08 -30.00 -13.94
C LEU A 570 25.35 -30.52 -15.19
N GLU A 571 24.55 -31.57 -15.06
CA GLU A 571 23.79 -32.16 -16.16
C GLU A 571 22.42 -31.49 -16.35
N ASP A 572 21.97 -30.71 -15.37
CA ASP A 572 20.60 -30.22 -15.33
C ASP A 572 20.31 -29.28 -16.50
N ASP A 573 21.20 -28.34 -16.81
CA ASP A 573 21.00 -27.41 -17.93
C ASP A 573 20.90 -28.16 -19.27
N LEU A 574 21.68 -29.23 -19.47
CA LEU A 574 21.61 -30.04 -20.68
C LEU A 574 20.30 -30.85 -20.74
N LYS A 575 19.85 -31.42 -19.61
CA LYS A 575 18.56 -32.12 -19.52
C LYS A 575 17.41 -31.17 -19.79
N LEU A 576 17.47 -29.96 -19.24
CA LEU A 576 16.46 -28.93 -19.44
C LEU A 576 16.43 -28.48 -20.90
N LEU A 577 17.58 -28.16 -21.52
CA LEU A 577 17.68 -27.83 -22.94
C LEU A 577 17.02 -28.90 -23.83
N LYS A 578 17.34 -30.18 -23.60
CA LYS A 578 16.78 -31.31 -24.35
C LYS A 578 15.29 -31.54 -24.11
N SER A 579 14.72 -30.99 -23.04
CA SER A 579 13.30 -31.16 -22.72
C SER A 579 12.38 -30.27 -23.56
N TRP A 580 12.89 -29.15 -24.07
CA TRP A 580 12.12 -28.18 -24.86
C TRP A 580 12.66 -27.97 -26.28
N TRP A 581 13.88 -28.39 -26.58
CA TRP A 581 14.41 -28.38 -27.94
C TRP A 581 14.30 -29.75 -28.60
N ASP A 582 13.29 -29.92 -29.46
CA ASP A 582 13.13 -31.12 -30.27
C ASP A 582 14.28 -31.21 -31.30
N GLU A 583 15.06 -32.29 -31.32
CA GLU A 583 16.11 -32.56 -32.32
C GLU A 583 15.53 -32.61 -33.76
#